data_AF-A0A498NLQ5-F1
#
_entry.id   AF-A0A498NLQ5-F1
#
_cell.length_a   1.000
_cell.length_b   1.000
_cell.length_c   1.000
_cell.angle_alpha   90.00
_cell.angle_beta   90.00
_cell.angle_gamma   90.00
#
_symmetry.space_group_name_H-M   'P 1'
#
loop_
_entity.id
_entity.type
_entity.pdbx_description
1 polymer ?
#
loop_
_entity_poly.entity_id
_entity_poly.type
_entity_poly.pdbx_seq_one_letter_code
_entity_poly.pdbx_strand_id
1 'polypeptide(L)'
;MRESYERTYQKYLRFRYLVPLFFLGNGGGLQRLVHQTDFTSLFVEEHETAEIQGFQRIQGEIRNHKVFALRGPDQIEVSPHNPASVYNTDLVSFYLGFTIRGPVAYNIRYVKKSAQFVDKHKKNIIERVEKVDLIINDLRPMIPTEQYSTIMAASTNNAKMEKLYSILSAGYEIKDTFYQSLLKNEQGLIQDLTKFGKKSSN
;
A
#
# COMPACT_ATOMS: atom_id res chain seq x y z
N MET A 1 -20.94 -36.35 3.82
CA MET A 1 -19.88 -35.29 3.91
C MET A 1 -19.29 -34.92 2.54
N ARG A 2 -18.83 -35.90 1.74
CA ARG A 2 -18.22 -35.65 0.40
C ARG A 2 -19.12 -34.86 -0.56
N GLU A 3 -20.40 -35.20 -0.63
CA GLU A 3 -21.36 -34.53 -1.52
C GLU A 3 -21.64 -33.07 -1.16
N SER A 4 -21.57 -32.69 0.12
CA SER A 4 -21.79 -31.31 0.55
C SER A 4 -20.65 -30.41 0.08
N TYR A 5 -19.42 -30.88 0.20
CA TYR A 5 -18.23 -30.16 -0.27
C TYR A 5 -18.28 -29.96 -1.78
N GLU A 6 -18.60 -31.02 -2.54
CA GLU A 6 -18.70 -30.93 -3.99
C GLU A 6 -19.80 -29.97 -4.43
N ARG A 7 -20.98 -29.98 -3.78
CA ARG A 7 -22.07 -29.03 -4.10
C ARG A 7 -21.68 -27.59 -3.82
N THR A 8 -21.04 -27.30 -2.68
CA THR A 8 -20.66 -25.93 -2.28
C THR A 8 -19.55 -25.37 -3.17
N TYR A 9 -18.52 -26.17 -3.49
CA TYR A 9 -17.32 -25.69 -4.18
C TYR A 9 -17.27 -26.03 -5.67
N GLN A 10 -18.27 -26.74 -6.21
CA GLN A 10 -18.29 -27.23 -7.60
C GLN A 10 -17.93 -26.17 -8.64
N LYS A 11 -18.44 -24.95 -8.44
CA LYS A 11 -18.23 -23.83 -9.37
C LYS A 11 -16.75 -23.43 -9.42
N TYR A 12 -16.07 -23.43 -8.28
CA TYR A 12 -14.68 -22.97 -8.11
C TYR A 12 -13.64 -24.03 -8.50
N LEU A 13 -14.04 -25.30 -8.54
CA LEU A 13 -13.19 -26.41 -9.02
C LEU A 13 -13.18 -26.53 -10.55
N ARG A 14 -13.97 -25.73 -11.26
CA ARG A 14 -13.96 -25.69 -12.73
C ARG A 14 -12.82 -24.81 -13.22
N PHE A 15 -12.14 -25.26 -14.28
CA PHE A 15 -11.00 -24.58 -14.93
C PHE A 15 -11.23 -23.08 -15.25
N ARG A 16 -12.48 -22.65 -15.44
CA ARG A 16 -12.86 -21.27 -15.80
C ARG A 16 -13.13 -20.34 -14.60
N TYR A 17 -13.14 -20.84 -13.38
CA TYR A 17 -13.50 -20.08 -12.17
C TYR A 17 -12.48 -20.28 -11.04
N LEU A 18 -11.20 -20.10 -11.35
CA LEU A 18 -10.10 -20.11 -10.38
C LEU A 18 -10.05 -18.77 -9.63
N VAL A 19 -11.09 -18.48 -8.87
CA VAL A 19 -11.12 -17.34 -7.95
C VAL A 19 -10.56 -17.80 -6.60
N PRO A 20 -9.69 -17.01 -5.93
CA PRO A 20 -9.19 -17.40 -4.63
C PRO A 20 -10.35 -17.52 -3.63
N LEU A 21 -10.51 -18.72 -3.05
CA LEU A 21 -11.55 -19.00 -2.07
C LEU A 21 -11.18 -18.55 -0.67
N PHE A 22 -9.87 -18.58 -0.37
CA PHE A 22 -9.31 -18.17 0.90
C PHE A 22 -8.23 -17.12 0.68
N PHE A 23 -8.15 -16.19 1.60
CA PHE A 23 -7.12 -15.17 1.68
C PHE A 23 -6.43 -15.19 3.03
N LEU A 24 -5.20 -14.71 3.07
CA LEU A 24 -4.46 -14.53 4.30
C LEU A 24 -4.96 -13.29 5.04
N GLY A 25 -5.44 -13.49 6.26
CA GLY A 25 -5.89 -12.46 7.20
C GLY A 25 -4.95 -12.28 8.39
N ASN A 26 -5.32 -11.31 9.24
CA ASN A 26 -4.52 -10.85 10.37
C ASN A 26 -4.56 -11.75 11.63
N GLY A 27 -5.37 -12.82 11.62
CA GLY A 27 -5.54 -13.72 12.77
C GLY A 27 -4.31 -14.56 13.14
N GLY A 28 -4.49 -15.54 14.03
CA GLY A 28 -3.50 -16.57 14.35
C GLY A 28 -3.94 -17.96 13.85
N GLY A 29 -2.98 -18.84 13.54
CA GLY A 29 -3.28 -20.22 13.12
C GLY A 29 -4.25 -20.29 11.94
N LEU A 30 -5.30 -21.12 12.04
CA LEU A 30 -6.33 -21.27 11.01
C LEU A 30 -7.26 -20.06 10.87
N GLN A 31 -7.35 -19.19 11.88
CA GLN A 31 -8.14 -17.96 11.81
C GLN A 31 -7.56 -16.95 10.81
N ARG A 32 -6.35 -17.22 10.28
CA ARG A 32 -5.75 -16.46 9.19
C ARG A 32 -6.33 -16.80 7.82
N LEU A 33 -7.10 -17.87 7.68
CA LEU A 33 -7.70 -18.23 6.40
C LEU A 33 -9.10 -17.65 6.35
N VAL A 34 -9.22 -16.50 5.68
CA VAL A 34 -10.46 -15.75 5.53
C VAL A 34 -11.15 -16.19 4.24
N HIS A 35 -12.43 -16.58 4.31
CA HIS A 35 -13.17 -17.06 3.15
C HIS A 35 -13.68 -15.90 2.28
N GLN A 36 -13.74 -16.09 0.96
CA GLN A 36 -14.11 -15.04 0.00
C GLN A 36 -15.53 -14.48 0.23
N THR A 37 -16.49 -15.32 0.64
CA THR A 37 -17.91 -14.91 0.81
C THR A 37 -18.10 -13.81 1.82
N ASP A 38 -17.22 -13.75 2.83
CA ASP A 38 -17.28 -12.77 3.91
C ASP A 38 -17.01 -11.34 3.38
N PHE A 39 -16.58 -11.21 2.12
CA PHE A 39 -16.10 -9.94 1.54
C PHE A 39 -16.47 -9.75 0.06
N THR A 40 -17.48 -10.46 -0.45
CA THR A 40 -17.91 -10.40 -1.87
C THR A 40 -18.25 -8.97 -2.33
N SER A 41 -18.65 -8.07 -1.42
CA SER A 41 -18.93 -6.67 -1.68
C SER A 41 -17.69 -5.78 -1.87
N LEU A 42 -16.52 -6.15 -1.32
CA LEU A 42 -15.29 -5.34 -1.39
C LEU A 42 -14.55 -5.45 -2.73
N PHE A 43 -14.94 -6.41 -3.57
CA PHE A 43 -14.41 -6.57 -4.93
C PHE A 43 -15.26 -5.83 -5.98
N VAL A 44 -16.38 -5.22 -5.58
CA VAL A 44 -17.33 -4.54 -6.48
C VAL A 44 -17.00 -3.06 -6.63
N GLU A 45 -16.33 -2.46 -5.65
CA GLU A 45 -15.86 -1.08 -5.73
C GLU A 45 -14.36 -1.05 -5.98
N GLU A 46 -13.99 -0.68 -7.21
CA GLU A 46 -12.62 -0.40 -7.66
C GLU A 46 -12.04 0.86 -6.99
N HIS A 47 -12.17 0.99 -5.68
CA HIS A 47 -11.28 1.88 -4.93
C HIS A 47 -9.92 1.19 -4.84
N GLU A 48 -9.15 1.28 -5.93
CA GLU A 48 -7.83 0.66 -6.12
C GLU A 48 -6.86 0.91 -4.96
N THR A 49 -7.13 1.90 -4.12
CA THR A 49 -6.28 2.40 -3.03
C THR A 49 -6.74 2.04 -1.60
N ALA A 50 -8.00 1.64 -1.37
CA ALA A 50 -8.49 1.35 -0.01
C ALA A 50 -7.90 0.04 0.54
N GLU A 51 -7.49 0.02 1.82
CA GLU A 51 -7.09 -1.22 2.49
C GLU A 51 -8.33 -2.06 2.84
N ILE A 52 -8.20 -3.37 2.73
CA ILE A 52 -9.27 -4.34 2.99
C ILE A 52 -9.14 -4.77 4.45
N GLN A 53 -10.11 -4.37 5.27
CA GLN A 53 -10.11 -4.70 6.69
C GLN A 53 -10.13 -6.22 6.91
N GLY A 54 -9.30 -6.71 7.84
CA GLY A 54 -9.20 -8.14 8.18
C GLY A 54 -8.20 -8.93 7.33
N PHE A 55 -7.77 -8.39 6.19
CA PHE A 55 -6.80 -9.02 5.31
C PHE A 55 -5.40 -8.58 5.69
N GLN A 56 -4.46 -9.50 5.53
CA GLN A 56 -3.05 -9.20 5.68
C GLN A 56 -2.46 -8.91 4.31
N ARG A 57 -2.05 -7.66 4.11
CA ARG A 57 -1.21 -7.30 2.97
C ARG A 57 0.22 -7.76 3.23
N ILE A 58 0.82 -8.42 2.24
CA ILE A 58 2.17 -8.97 2.32
C ILE A 58 3.08 -8.20 1.38
N GLN A 59 4.34 -8.02 1.78
CA GLN A 59 5.37 -7.48 0.92
C GLN A 59 5.76 -8.49 -0.16
N GLY A 60 6.08 -7.98 -1.33
CA GLY A 60 6.52 -8.77 -2.46
C GLY A 60 7.55 -8.04 -3.30
N GLU A 61 8.07 -8.76 -4.27
CA GLU A 61 9.00 -8.25 -5.27
C GLU A 61 8.57 -8.76 -6.63
N ILE A 62 8.59 -7.89 -7.63
CA ILE A 62 8.51 -8.31 -9.03
C ILE A 62 9.93 -8.32 -9.58
N ARG A 63 10.36 -9.45 -10.13
CA ARG A 63 11.64 -9.58 -10.85
C ARG A 63 11.46 -10.53 -12.01
N ASN A 64 12.08 -10.22 -13.15
CA ASN A 64 11.96 -11.04 -14.36
C ASN A 64 10.50 -11.36 -14.73
N HIS A 65 9.59 -10.38 -14.59
CA HIS A 65 8.14 -10.51 -14.83
C HIS A 65 7.43 -11.58 -13.98
N LYS A 66 8.03 -11.99 -12.87
CA LYS A 66 7.45 -12.93 -11.89
C LYS A 66 7.26 -12.24 -10.55
N VAL A 67 6.19 -12.61 -9.85
CA VAL A 67 5.84 -12.05 -8.55
C VAL A 67 6.29 -13.00 -7.45
N PHE A 68 6.96 -12.47 -6.44
CA PHE A 68 7.40 -13.21 -5.27
C PHE A 68 6.82 -12.59 -4.00
N ALA A 69 6.22 -13.42 -3.14
CA ALA A 69 5.89 -13.03 -1.77
C ALA A 69 7.15 -13.13 -0.90
N LEU A 70 7.43 -12.09 -0.12
CA LEU A 70 8.57 -12.02 0.78
C LEU A 70 8.13 -12.35 2.21
N ARG A 71 8.76 -13.35 2.84
CA ARG A 71 8.52 -13.70 4.23
C ARG A 71 9.83 -14.04 4.93
N GLY A 72 10.42 -13.04 5.59
CA GLY A 72 11.74 -13.20 6.18
C GLY A 72 12.77 -13.50 5.08
N PRO A 73 13.60 -14.56 5.22
CA PRO A 73 14.53 -14.96 4.17
C PRO A 73 13.85 -15.68 2.99
N ASP A 74 12.63 -16.19 3.18
CA ASP A 74 11.95 -17.01 2.20
C ASP A 74 11.27 -16.17 1.13
N GLN A 75 11.34 -16.66 -0.10
CA GLN A 75 10.70 -16.09 -1.27
C GLN A 75 9.84 -17.14 -1.96
N ILE A 76 8.55 -16.85 -2.13
CA ILE A 76 7.60 -17.79 -2.71
C ILE A 76 7.07 -17.19 -4.00
N GLU A 77 7.25 -17.85 -5.14
CA GLU A 77 6.64 -17.43 -6.40
C GLU A 77 5.12 -17.56 -6.30
N VAL A 78 4.42 -16.50 -6.69
CA VAL A 78 2.95 -16.42 -6.66
C VAL A 78 2.43 -15.96 -8.01
N SER A 79 1.27 -16.48 -8.42
CA SER A 79 0.67 -16.08 -9.69
C SER A 79 -0.04 -14.72 -9.54
N PRO A 80 0.16 -13.73 -10.43
CA PRO A 80 -0.62 -12.50 -10.39
C PRO A 80 -2.07 -12.77 -10.79
N HIS A 81 -3.03 -12.21 -10.04
CA HIS A 81 -4.44 -12.28 -10.43
C HIS A 81 -4.71 -11.53 -11.74
N ASN A 82 -4.09 -10.35 -11.91
CA ASN A 82 -4.12 -9.56 -13.13
C ASN A 82 -2.69 -9.45 -13.71
N PRO A 83 -2.33 -10.19 -14.78
CA PRO A 83 -1.01 -10.13 -15.37
C PRO A 83 -0.58 -8.73 -15.82
N ALA A 84 -1.53 -7.87 -16.23
CA ALA A 84 -1.23 -6.49 -16.65
C ALA A 84 -0.70 -5.61 -15.50
N SER A 85 -0.94 -5.99 -14.24
CA SER A 85 -0.36 -5.30 -13.07
C SER A 85 1.15 -5.55 -12.89
N VAL A 86 1.71 -6.54 -13.60
CA VAL A 86 3.13 -6.93 -13.57
C VAL A 86 3.85 -6.29 -14.75
N TYR A 87 4.03 -4.97 -14.70
CA TYR A 87 4.61 -4.18 -15.79
C TYR A 87 6.01 -3.61 -15.48
N ASN A 88 6.47 -3.69 -14.22
CA ASN A 88 7.79 -3.19 -13.81
C ASN A 88 8.44 -4.12 -12.79
N THR A 89 9.76 -3.98 -12.59
CA THR A 89 10.55 -4.70 -11.58
C THR A 89 10.79 -3.79 -10.39
N ASP A 90 10.01 -3.97 -9.32
CA ASP A 90 10.13 -3.19 -8.08
C ASP A 90 9.51 -3.95 -6.90
N LEU A 91 9.62 -3.37 -5.70
CA LEU A 91 8.90 -3.81 -4.52
C LEU A 91 7.41 -3.55 -4.69
N VAL A 92 6.63 -4.55 -4.30
CA VAL A 92 5.17 -4.52 -4.36
C VAL A 92 4.57 -4.98 -3.04
N SER A 93 3.27 -4.84 -2.93
CA SER A 93 2.48 -5.41 -1.86
C SER A 93 1.15 -5.90 -2.42
N PHE A 94 0.62 -6.97 -1.85
CA PHE A 94 -0.62 -7.59 -2.34
C PHE A 94 -1.29 -8.40 -1.23
N TYR A 95 -2.55 -8.76 -1.44
CA TYR A 95 -3.21 -9.77 -0.64
C TYR A 95 -2.91 -11.16 -1.21
N LEU A 96 -2.54 -12.08 -0.31
CA LEU A 96 -2.25 -13.45 -0.70
C LEU A 96 -3.52 -14.29 -0.66
N GLY A 97 -3.99 -14.69 -1.83
CA GLY A 97 -5.11 -15.62 -2.01
C GLY A 97 -4.63 -17.03 -2.36
N PHE A 98 -5.52 -18.01 -2.20
CA PHE A 98 -5.24 -19.41 -2.53
C PHE A 98 -6.31 -19.96 -3.47
N THR A 99 -5.86 -20.46 -4.62
CA THR A 99 -6.67 -21.26 -5.55
C THR A 99 -6.22 -22.71 -5.49
N ILE A 100 -6.95 -23.61 -6.14
CA ILE A 100 -6.50 -25.01 -6.30
C ILE A 100 -5.21 -25.17 -7.12
N ARG A 101 -4.76 -24.12 -7.84
CA ARG A 101 -3.47 -24.11 -8.55
C ARG A 101 -2.32 -23.59 -7.69
N GLY A 102 -2.61 -23.06 -6.51
CA GLY A 102 -1.62 -22.48 -5.61
C GLY A 102 -1.87 -21.01 -5.28
N PRO A 103 -0.84 -20.34 -4.73
CA PRO A 103 -0.94 -18.98 -4.23
C PRO A 103 -1.06 -17.95 -5.35
N VAL A 104 -1.88 -16.93 -5.10
CA VAL A 104 -2.20 -15.85 -6.03
C VAL A 104 -2.01 -14.50 -5.35
N ALA A 105 -1.31 -13.58 -6.02
CA ALA A 105 -1.21 -12.18 -5.61
C ALA A 105 -2.41 -11.38 -6.15
N TYR A 106 -3.23 -10.88 -5.24
CA TYR A 106 -4.40 -10.07 -5.55
C TYR A 106 -4.17 -8.60 -5.19
N ASN A 107 -4.67 -7.68 -6.01
CA ASN A 107 -4.51 -6.22 -5.82
C ASN A 107 -3.04 -5.83 -5.59
N ILE A 108 -2.19 -6.14 -6.59
CA ILE A 108 -0.77 -5.80 -6.58
C ILE A 108 -0.61 -4.29 -6.63
N ARG A 109 0.07 -3.72 -5.64
CA ARG A 109 0.40 -2.30 -5.52
C ARG A 109 1.90 -2.13 -5.44
N TYR A 110 2.43 -1.20 -6.22
CA TYR A 110 3.84 -0.83 -6.15
C TYR A 110 4.12 -0.05 -4.87
N VAL A 111 5.14 -0.48 -4.14
CA VAL A 111 5.57 0.17 -2.91
C VAL A 111 6.42 1.38 -3.29
N LYS A 112 5.83 2.57 -3.21
CA LYS A 112 6.57 3.82 -3.42
C LYS A 112 7.43 4.10 -2.18
N LYS A 113 8.75 3.98 -2.33
CA LYS A 113 9.74 4.28 -1.27
C LYS A 113 9.57 5.69 -0.70
N SER A 114 9.22 6.65 -1.56
CA SER A 114 8.87 8.03 -1.19
C SER A 114 7.69 8.07 -0.21
N ALA A 115 6.58 7.42 -0.53
CA ALA A 115 5.42 7.35 0.36
C ALA A 115 5.74 6.67 1.70
N GLN A 116 6.50 5.58 1.69
CA GLN A 116 6.95 4.93 2.93
C GLN A 116 7.82 5.84 3.79
N PHE A 117 8.71 6.62 3.16
CA PHE A 117 9.53 7.59 3.86
C PHE A 117 8.65 8.66 4.53
N VAL A 118 7.71 9.22 3.78
CA VAL A 118 6.79 10.26 4.25
C VAL A 118 5.96 9.79 5.45
N ASP A 119 5.48 8.55 5.41
CA ASP A 119 4.71 7.95 6.50
C ASP A 119 5.58 7.65 7.72
N LYS A 120 6.73 6.98 7.49
CA LYS A 120 7.67 6.59 8.56
C LYS A 120 8.21 7.79 9.33
N HIS A 121 8.48 8.88 8.63
CA HIS A 121 9.11 10.07 9.22
C HIS A 121 8.12 11.20 9.55
N LYS A 122 6.80 10.94 9.50
CA LYS A 122 5.73 11.93 9.73
C LYS A 122 6.04 12.90 10.87
N LYS A 123 6.28 12.38 12.08
CA LYS A 123 6.53 13.21 13.27
C LYS A 123 7.71 14.18 13.08
N ASN A 124 8.84 13.66 12.61
CA ASN A 124 10.04 14.48 12.40
C ASN A 124 9.84 15.52 11.29
N ILE A 125 9.12 15.16 10.23
CA ILE A 125 8.83 16.07 9.12
C ILE A 125 7.94 17.22 9.63
N ILE A 126 6.89 16.92 10.39
CA ILE A 126 5.99 17.93 10.93
C ILE A 126 6.71 18.90 11.87
N GLU A 127 7.63 18.41 12.70
CA GLU A 127 8.33 19.22 13.70
C GLU A 127 9.48 20.06 13.13
N ARG A 128 10.11 19.63 12.03
CA ARG A 128 11.40 20.18 11.56
C ARG A 128 11.35 20.89 10.22
N VAL A 129 10.27 20.78 9.46
CA VAL A 129 10.16 21.48 8.16
C VAL A 129 9.96 22.97 8.40
N GLU A 130 10.80 23.79 7.77
CA GLU A 130 10.74 25.25 7.90
C GLU A 130 10.03 25.89 6.70
N LYS A 131 10.30 25.41 5.49
CA LYS A 131 9.78 25.94 4.21
C LYS A 131 8.43 25.34 3.83
N VAL A 132 7.51 25.27 4.79
CA VAL A 132 6.18 24.65 4.63
C VAL A 132 5.38 25.27 3.48
N ASP A 133 5.39 26.59 3.35
CA ASP A 133 4.62 27.29 2.31
C ASP A 133 5.10 26.95 0.89
N LEU A 134 6.41 26.80 0.68
CA LEU A 134 6.96 26.38 -0.62
C LEU A 134 6.51 24.95 -0.96
N ILE A 135 6.48 24.07 0.03
CA ILE A 135 6.05 22.70 -0.16
C ILE A 135 4.55 22.63 -0.49
N ILE A 136 3.72 23.38 0.23
CA ILE A 136 2.28 23.44 -0.04
C ILE A 136 2.01 24.01 -1.45
N ASN A 137 2.77 25.03 -1.86
CA ASN A 137 2.68 25.62 -3.20
C ASN A 137 3.06 24.62 -4.30
N ASP A 138 4.15 23.86 -4.13
CA ASP A 138 4.55 22.81 -5.08
C ASP A 138 3.44 21.75 -5.24
N LEU A 139 2.64 21.52 -4.20
CA LEU A 139 1.53 20.56 -4.19
C LEU A 139 0.19 21.15 -4.69
N ARG A 140 0.13 22.45 -4.97
CA ARG A 140 -1.09 23.16 -5.38
C ARG A 140 -1.92 22.45 -6.46
N PRO A 141 -1.32 21.86 -7.53
CA PRO A 141 -2.09 21.20 -8.58
C PRO A 141 -2.88 19.97 -8.11
N MET A 142 -2.46 19.35 -7.00
CA MET A 142 -3.06 18.13 -6.44
C MET A 142 -4.00 18.40 -5.25
N ILE A 143 -4.10 19.65 -4.80
CA ILE A 143 -4.89 20.03 -3.62
C ILE A 143 -6.10 20.89 -4.06
N PRO A 144 -7.34 20.46 -3.75
CA PRO A 144 -8.54 21.28 -3.97
C PRO A 144 -8.44 22.66 -3.30
N THR A 145 -8.94 23.70 -3.96
CA THR A 145 -8.77 25.10 -3.52
C THR A 145 -9.26 25.35 -2.08
N GLU A 146 -10.34 24.70 -1.65
CA GLU A 146 -10.87 24.83 -0.28
C GLU A 146 -9.91 24.25 0.76
N GLN A 147 -9.36 23.07 0.49
CA GLN A 147 -8.39 22.41 1.37
C GLN A 147 -7.08 23.20 1.41
N TYR A 148 -6.62 23.70 0.26
CA TYR A 148 -5.45 24.56 0.16
C TYR A 148 -5.60 25.82 1.03
N SER A 149 -6.74 26.50 0.91
CA SER A 149 -7.03 27.70 1.72
C SER A 149 -7.07 27.38 3.21
N THR A 150 -7.66 26.24 3.56
CA THR A 150 -7.75 25.74 4.95
C THR A 150 -6.37 25.42 5.54
N ILE A 151 -5.43 24.92 4.73
CA ILE A 151 -4.05 24.71 5.15
C ILE A 151 -3.37 26.06 5.34
N MET A 152 -3.39 26.93 4.33
CA MET A 152 -2.68 28.21 4.35
C MET A 152 -3.14 29.14 5.48
N ALA A 153 -4.40 29.05 5.88
CA ALA A 153 -4.96 29.81 7.00
C ALA A 153 -4.47 29.34 8.39
N ALA A 154 -3.79 28.20 8.50
CA ALA A 154 -3.26 27.74 9.78
C ALA A 154 -2.10 28.63 10.26
N SER A 155 -2.06 28.90 11.57
CA SER A 155 -1.17 29.89 12.18
C SER A 155 0.28 29.43 12.35
N THR A 156 0.54 28.12 12.36
CA THR A 156 1.89 27.56 12.58
C THR A 156 2.25 26.56 11.50
N ASN A 157 3.55 26.44 11.22
CA ASN A 157 4.10 25.45 10.29
C ASN A 157 3.66 24.02 10.66
N ASN A 158 3.69 23.66 11.94
CA ASN A 158 3.26 22.33 12.40
C ASN A 158 1.78 22.09 12.12
N ALA A 159 0.91 23.10 12.35
CA ALA A 159 -0.52 22.98 12.08
C ALA A 159 -0.80 22.88 10.57
N LYS A 160 -0.09 23.64 9.75
CA LYS A 160 -0.12 23.52 8.28
C LYS A 160 0.26 22.11 7.84
N MET A 161 1.36 21.58 8.38
CA MET A 161 1.86 20.25 8.08
C MET A 161 0.89 19.13 8.51
N GLU A 162 0.29 19.19 9.70
CA GLU A 162 -0.72 18.20 10.13
C GLU A 162 -1.93 18.18 9.19
N LYS A 163 -2.43 19.36 8.79
CA LYS A 163 -3.51 19.45 7.81
C LYS A 163 -3.09 18.90 6.45
N LEU A 164 -1.89 19.22 5.98
CA LEU A 164 -1.36 18.65 4.72
C LEU A 164 -1.32 17.12 4.78
N TYR A 165 -0.87 16.55 5.90
CA TYR A 165 -0.83 15.10 6.09
C TYR A 165 -2.20 14.42 6.02
N SER A 166 -3.28 15.09 6.42
CA SER A 166 -4.66 14.57 6.21
C SER A 166 -5.08 14.51 4.74
N ILE A 167 -4.43 15.30 3.87
CA ILE A 167 -4.66 15.25 2.43
C ILE A 167 -3.75 14.21 1.79
N LEU A 168 -2.52 14.06 2.29
CA LEU A 168 -1.58 13.05 1.80
C LEU A 168 -2.12 11.62 1.92
N SER A 169 -3.07 11.35 2.83
CA SER A 169 -3.74 10.04 2.91
C SER A 169 -4.62 9.71 1.69
N ALA A 170 -4.86 10.66 0.78
CA ALA A 170 -5.66 10.45 -0.42
C ALA A 170 -4.99 9.53 -1.46
N GLY A 171 -3.66 9.44 -1.51
CA GLY A 171 -2.98 8.61 -2.52
C GLY A 171 -1.45 8.63 -2.48
N TYR A 172 -0.83 7.77 -3.28
CA TYR A 172 0.63 7.66 -3.35
C TYR A 172 1.25 8.77 -4.21
N GLU A 173 0.54 9.25 -5.22
CA GLU A 173 0.99 10.28 -6.17
C GLU A 173 1.27 11.60 -5.43
N ILE A 174 0.36 12.02 -4.56
CA ILE A 174 0.55 13.24 -3.77
C ILE A 174 1.67 13.09 -2.74
N LYS A 175 1.85 11.89 -2.15
CA LYS A 175 2.98 11.60 -1.26
C LYS A 175 4.31 11.61 -2.00
N ASP A 176 4.34 11.15 -3.24
CA ASP A 176 5.53 11.20 -4.07
C ASP A 176 5.90 12.66 -4.40
N THR A 177 4.95 13.46 -4.87
CA THR A 177 5.14 14.90 -5.10
C THR A 177 5.58 15.63 -3.82
N PHE A 178 5.00 15.30 -2.68
CA PHE A 178 5.41 15.81 -1.37
C PHE A 178 6.87 15.47 -1.05
N TYR A 179 7.27 14.22 -1.25
CA TYR A 179 8.65 13.80 -1.06
C TYR A 179 9.62 14.52 -2.00
N GLN A 180 9.26 14.71 -3.27
CA GLN A 180 10.08 15.49 -4.21
C GLN A 180 10.21 16.96 -3.79
N SER A 181 9.13 17.56 -3.28
CA SER A 181 9.19 18.92 -2.76
C SER A 181 10.06 19.03 -1.50
N LEU A 182 10.02 18.02 -0.61
CA LEU A 182 10.96 17.95 0.51
C LEU A 182 12.41 17.82 0.05
N LEU A 183 12.70 17.03 -0.99
CA LEU A 183 14.05 16.94 -1.55
C LEU A 183 14.52 18.29 -2.13
N LYS A 184 13.64 19.02 -2.81
CA LYS A 184 13.92 20.31 -3.42
C LYS A 184 14.15 21.40 -2.38
N ASN A 185 13.29 21.48 -1.37
CA ASN A 185 13.27 22.62 -0.43
C ASN A 185 14.03 22.33 0.87
N GLU A 186 14.09 21.07 1.30
CA GLU A 186 14.53 20.61 2.63
C GLU A 186 15.51 19.42 2.55
N GLN A 187 16.43 19.45 1.59
CA GLN A 187 17.36 18.34 1.34
C GLN A 187 18.15 17.91 2.59
N GLY A 188 18.57 18.87 3.42
CA GLY A 188 19.30 18.59 4.66
C GLY A 188 18.50 17.73 5.65
N LEU A 189 17.21 18.02 5.80
CA LEU A 189 16.30 17.23 6.64
C LEU A 189 16.19 15.78 6.15
N ILE A 190 16.03 15.58 4.83
CA ILE A 190 15.96 14.24 4.25
C ILE A 190 17.24 13.45 4.49
N GLN A 191 18.41 14.08 4.32
CA GLN A 191 19.70 13.44 4.55
C GLN A 191 19.85 13.00 6.02
N ASP A 192 19.44 13.84 6.98
CA ASP A 192 19.46 13.50 8.39
C ASP A 192 18.56 12.30 8.70
N LEU A 193 17.30 12.35 8.27
CA LEU A 193 16.32 11.30 8.55
C LEU A 193 16.70 9.94 7.94
N THR A 194 17.37 9.98 6.77
CA THR A 194 17.90 8.77 6.12
C THR A 194 19.06 8.16 6.91
N LYS A 195 19.92 8.98 7.53
CA LYS A 195 21.04 8.50 8.37
C LYS A 195 20.57 7.89 9.68
N PHE A 196 19.54 8.46 10.32
CA PHE A 196 18.97 7.92 11.57
C PHE A 196 18.40 6.50 11.39
N GLY A 197 17.80 6.19 10.23
CA GLY A 197 17.24 4.87 9.96
C GLY A 197 18.28 3.74 9.84
N LYS A 198 19.54 4.05 9.48
CA LYS A 198 20.60 3.03 9.32
C LYS A 198 21.26 2.59 10.63
N LYS A 199 21.25 3.44 11.67
CA LYS A 199 21.86 3.11 12.98
C LYS A 199 21.04 2.11 13.81
N SER A 200 19.76 1.91 13.50
CA SER A 200 18.86 1.03 14.27
C SER A 200 18.77 -0.40 13.72
N SER A 201 19.56 -0.74 12.69
CA SER A 201 19.54 -2.04 12.01
C SER A 201 20.83 -2.86 12.14
N ASN A 202 21.74 -2.46 13.03
CA ASN A 202 22.94 -3.24 13.40
C ASN A 202 22.77 -3.86 14.78
#